data_AF-A0A8J2KRD7-F1
#
_entry.id   AF-A0A8J2KRD7-F1
#
_cell.length_a   1.000
_cell.length_b   1.000
_cell.length_c   1.000
_cell.angle_alpha   90.00
_cell.angle_beta   90.00
_cell.angle_gamma   90.00
#
_symmetry.space_group_name_H-M   'P 1'
#
loop_
_entity.id
_entity.type
_entity.pdbx_description
1 polymer ?
#
loop_
_entity_poly.entity_id
_entity_poly.type
_entity_poly.pdbx_seq_one_letter_code
_entity_poly.pdbx_strand_id
1 'polypeptide(L)'
;MKQFRQENMENIRRSTNPQIALGIFRIFKKLNDRFLQCTSTLLMPVYKIFFIFGHSLSLVVAIKFHSSISLPQYLLFPLLSITYVVMEAPIFTWMGQVESLSTEFLYSWRHQADKVWTREFQSLRHMQIRVGSIYCIQSFTYLIVLLAVSNLTINSLLIV
;
A
#
# COMPACT_ATOMS: atom_id res chain seq x y z
N MET A 1 1.08 -22.78 20.07
CA MET A 1 1.08 -21.33 19.71
C MET A 1 -0.31 -20.69 19.67
N LYS A 2 -1.37 -21.35 19.16
CA LYS A 2 -2.73 -20.77 19.12
C LYS A 2 -3.41 -20.63 20.51
N GLN A 3 -3.20 -21.59 21.41
CA GLN A 3 -3.79 -21.56 22.76
C GLN A 3 -3.21 -20.44 23.65
N PHE A 4 -1.89 -20.21 23.61
CA PHE A 4 -1.24 -19.12 24.35
C PHE A 4 -1.70 -17.72 23.89
N ARG A 5 -2.13 -17.59 22.63
CA ARG A 5 -2.72 -16.35 22.09
C ARG A 5 -4.14 -16.13 22.63
N GLN A 6 -4.93 -17.18 22.77
CA GLN A 6 -6.31 -17.09 23.28
C GLN A 6 -6.33 -16.75 24.77
N GLU A 7 -5.47 -17.39 25.56
CA GLU A 7 -5.39 -17.17 27.01
C GLU A 7 -4.93 -15.74 27.36
N ASN A 8 -3.97 -15.20 26.60
CA ASN A 8 -3.55 -13.81 26.72
C ASN A 8 -4.64 -12.81 26.28
N MET A 9 -5.43 -13.13 25.25
CA MET A 9 -6.54 -12.26 24.83
C MET A 9 -7.70 -12.24 25.84
N GLU A 10 -7.98 -13.35 26.52
CA GLU A 10 -9.00 -13.40 27.57
C GLU A 10 -8.61 -12.65 28.84
N ASN A 11 -7.32 -12.66 29.22
CA ASN A 11 -6.83 -11.86 30.34
C ASN A 11 -6.87 -10.36 30.05
N ILE A 12 -6.59 -9.93 28.82
CA ILE A 12 -6.75 -8.53 28.39
C ILE A 12 -8.24 -8.12 28.46
N ARG A 13 -9.16 -9.03 28.08
CA ARG A 13 -10.61 -8.78 28.09
C ARG A 13 -11.16 -8.48 29.49
N ARG A 14 -10.61 -9.09 30.54
CA ARG A 14 -11.01 -8.87 31.94
C ARG A 14 -10.38 -7.63 32.59
N SER A 15 -9.27 -7.10 32.03
CA SER A 15 -8.51 -6.00 32.63
C SER A 15 -8.66 -4.64 31.92
N THR A 16 -9.38 -4.56 30.81
CA THR A 16 -9.40 -3.33 30.00
C THR A 16 -10.33 -2.30 30.61
N ASN A 17 -9.77 -1.46 31.49
CA ASN A 17 -10.43 -0.29 32.05
C ASN A 17 -10.95 0.60 30.89
N PRO A 18 -12.21 1.10 30.93
CA PRO A 18 -12.80 1.96 29.90
C PRO A 18 -11.89 3.09 29.40
N GLN A 19 -11.10 3.67 30.31
CA GLN A 19 -10.17 4.75 29.99
C GLN A 19 -9.00 4.31 29.11
N ILE A 20 -8.54 3.05 29.25
CA ILE A 20 -7.46 2.47 28.46
C ILE A 20 -7.94 2.21 27.02
N ALA A 21 -9.15 1.67 26.85
CA ALA A 21 -9.75 1.45 25.55
C ALA A 21 -9.92 2.76 24.75
N LEU A 22 -10.35 3.82 25.42
CA LEU A 22 -10.53 5.15 24.83
C LEU A 22 -9.18 5.82 24.48
N GLY A 23 -8.14 5.58 25.29
CA GLY A 23 -6.77 5.97 24.99
C GLY A 23 -6.23 5.29 23.72
N ILE A 24 -6.40 3.98 23.60
CA ILE A 24 -5.97 3.21 22.42
C ILE A 24 -6.74 3.66 21.17
N PHE A 25 -8.04 3.91 21.29
CA PHE A 25 -8.85 4.47 20.19
C PHE A 25 -8.27 5.79 19.67
N ARG A 26 -7.95 6.74 20.57
CA ARG A 26 -7.40 8.05 20.19
C ARG A 26 -6.03 7.92 19.52
N ILE A 27 -5.19 7.02 20.01
CA ILE A 27 -3.87 6.75 19.42
C ILE A 27 -4.03 6.16 18.02
N PHE A 28 -4.91 5.15 17.86
CA PHE A 28 -5.14 4.51 16.56
C PHE A 28 -5.72 5.49 15.54
N LYS A 29 -6.66 6.35 15.96
CA LYS A 29 -7.21 7.40 15.11
C LYS A 29 -6.13 8.38 14.66
N LYS A 30 -5.31 8.88 15.60
CA LYS A 30 -4.19 9.80 15.29
C LYS A 30 -3.15 9.14 14.39
N LEU A 31 -2.88 7.85 14.60
CA LEU A 31 -1.96 7.08 13.76
C LEU A 31 -2.52 6.94 12.34
N ASN A 32 -3.80 6.61 12.20
CA ASN A 32 -4.46 6.52 10.89
C ASN A 32 -4.45 7.87 10.15
N ASP A 33 -4.74 8.98 10.84
CA ASP A 33 -4.72 10.31 10.23
C ASP A 33 -3.32 10.69 9.75
N ARG A 34 -2.28 10.41 10.56
CA ARG A 34 -0.87 10.67 10.19
C ARG A 34 -0.38 9.75 9.08
N PHE A 35 -0.77 8.47 9.13
CA PHE A 35 -0.43 7.49 8.12
C PHE A 35 -1.06 7.85 6.78
N LEU A 36 -2.33 8.24 6.77
CA LEU A 36 -3.03 8.72 5.57
C LEU A 36 -2.34 9.97 5.02
N GLN A 37 -2.07 10.98 5.86
CA GLN A 37 -1.37 12.19 5.43
C GLN A 37 0.01 11.91 4.83
N CYS A 38 0.79 11.00 5.40
CA CYS A 38 2.11 10.67 4.89
C CYS A 38 2.01 9.88 3.56
N THR A 39 1.17 8.85 3.54
CA THR A 39 1.04 7.95 2.39
C THR A 39 0.29 8.58 1.22
N SER A 40 -0.92 9.11 1.43
CA SER A 40 -1.76 9.60 0.33
C SER A 40 -1.28 10.92 -0.28
N THR A 41 -0.69 11.79 0.55
CA THR A 41 -0.42 13.19 0.15
C THR A 41 0.99 13.40 -0.37
N LEU A 42 1.96 12.60 0.09
CA LEU A 42 3.37 12.92 -0.13
C LEU A 42 4.16 11.73 -0.67
N LEU A 43 4.17 10.60 0.05
CA LEU A 43 5.01 9.48 -0.33
C LEU A 43 4.52 8.81 -1.61
N MET A 44 3.23 8.51 -1.69
CA MET A 44 2.71 7.69 -2.78
C MET A 44 2.61 8.41 -4.13
N PRO A 45 2.21 9.70 -4.21
CA PRO A 45 2.25 10.44 -5.47
C PRO A 45 3.67 10.58 -6.02
N VAL A 46 4.64 10.92 -5.15
CA VAL A 46 6.05 11.08 -5.55
C VAL A 46 6.63 9.76 -6.04
N TYR A 47 6.37 8.67 -5.31
CA TYR A 47 6.81 7.34 -5.69
C TYR A 47 6.19 6.94 -7.04
N LYS A 48 4.87 7.10 -7.20
CA LYS A 48 4.20 6.76 -8.46
C LYS A 48 4.74 7.53 -9.65
N ILE A 49 4.95 8.84 -9.52
CA ILE A 49 5.50 9.65 -10.60
C ILE A 49 6.91 9.18 -10.94
N PHE A 50 7.78 9.01 -9.95
CA PHE A 50 9.16 8.64 -10.17
C PHE A 50 9.29 7.27 -10.86
N PHE A 51 8.59 6.25 -10.36
CA PHE A 51 8.72 4.89 -10.88
C PHE A 51 8.01 4.70 -12.23
N ILE A 52 6.79 5.23 -12.41
CA ILE A 52 6.10 5.15 -13.70
C ILE A 52 6.85 5.93 -14.77
N PHE A 53 7.34 7.14 -14.44
CA PHE A 53 8.09 7.95 -15.40
C PHE A 53 9.45 7.30 -15.73
N GLY A 54 10.17 6.81 -14.72
CA GLY A 54 11.44 6.11 -14.92
C GLY A 54 11.29 4.83 -15.75
N HIS A 55 10.26 4.04 -15.49
CA HIS A 55 9.93 2.84 -16.25
C HIS A 55 9.58 3.16 -17.71
N SER A 56 8.67 4.10 -17.95
CA SER A 56 8.28 4.52 -19.30
C SER A 56 9.43 5.13 -20.08
N LEU A 57 10.25 5.98 -19.45
CA LEU A 57 11.44 6.55 -20.08
C LEU A 57 12.43 5.46 -20.48
N SER A 58 12.65 4.47 -19.60
CA SER A 58 13.53 3.34 -19.89
C SER A 58 13.03 2.53 -21.09
N LEU A 59 11.72 2.27 -21.17
CA LEU A 59 11.12 1.59 -22.32
C LEU A 59 11.23 2.42 -23.61
N VAL A 60 10.99 3.73 -23.55
CA VAL A 60 11.13 4.63 -24.71
C VAL A 60 12.56 4.61 -25.23
N VAL A 61 13.56 4.70 -24.36
CA VAL A 61 14.96 4.66 -24.76
C VAL A 61 15.31 3.30 -25.37
N ALA A 62 14.87 2.21 -24.75
CA ALA A 62 15.09 0.86 -25.24
C ALA A 62 14.38 0.57 -26.58
N ILE A 63 13.23 1.16 -26.87
CA ILE A 63 12.49 0.87 -28.12
C ILE A 63 12.89 1.87 -29.22
N LYS A 64 12.91 3.17 -28.93
CA LYS A 64 13.04 4.21 -29.96
C LYS A 64 14.48 4.64 -30.23
N PHE A 65 15.35 4.57 -29.23
CA PHE A 65 16.73 5.08 -29.33
C PHE A 65 17.78 3.95 -29.36
N HIS A 66 17.35 2.70 -29.55
CA HIS A 66 18.22 1.52 -29.53
C HIS A 66 19.35 1.57 -30.57
N SER A 67 19.14 2.23 -31.71
CA SER A 67 20.12 2.38 -32.79
C SER A 67 21.16 3.48 -32.53
N SER A 68 20.85 4.44 -31.65
CA SER A 68 21.72 5.58 -31.35
C SER A 68 22.59 5.38 -30.12
N ILE A 69 22.45 4.25 -29.43
CA ILE A 69 23.04 3.99 -28.13
C ILE A 69 23.97 2.77 -28.23
N SER A 70 25.11 2.82 -27.54
CA SER A 70 26.04 1.68 -27.50
C SER A 70 25.40 0.48 -26.79
N LEU A 71 25.73 -0.75 -27.23
CA LEU A 71 25.15 -1.98 -26.68
C LEU A 71 25.17 -2.06 -25.14
N PRO A 72 26.26 -1.67 -24.42
CA PRO A 72 26.26 -1.72 -22.96
C PRO A 72 25.25 -0.76 -22.33
N GLN A 73 25.08 0.43 -22.90
CA GLN A 73 24.12 1.41 -22.42
C GLN A 73 22.69 0.99 -22.73
N TYR A 74 22.46 0.38 -23.91
CA TYR A 74 21.17 -0.18 -24.29
C TYR A 74 20.66 -1.20 -23.27
N LEU A 75 21.52 -2.14 -22.85
CA LEU A 75 21.18 -3.19 -21.87
C LEU A 75 20.82 -2.65 -20.48
N LEU A 76 21.29 -1.45 -20.11
CA LEU A 76 20.96 -0.83 -18.83
C LEU A 76 19.49 -0.43 -18.74
N PHE A 77 18.83 -0.04 -19.83
CA PHE A 77 17.45 0.46 -19.78
C PHE A 77 16.42 -0.63 -19.46
N PRO A 78 16.44 -1.82 -20.09
CA PRO A 78 15.61 -2.94 -19.65
C PRO A 78 15.91 -3.37 -18.21
N LEU A 79 17.18 -3.33 -17.79
CA LEU A 79 17.58 -3.69 -16.43
C LEU A 79 17.03 -2.68 -15.40
N LEU A 80 17.11 -1.39 -15.69
CA LEU A 80 16.51 -0.32 -14.89
C LEU A 80 14.99 -0.48 -14.81
N SER A 81 14.35 -0.77 -15.95
CA SER A 81 12.92 -1.03 -16.04
C SER A 81 12.48 -2.17 -15.12
N ILE A 82 13.20 -3.31 -15.13
CA ILE A 82 12.97 -4.44 -14.20
C ILE A 82 13.22 -4.02 -12.75
N THR A 83 14.29 -3.25 -12.50
CA THR A 83 14.63 -2.78 -11.15
C THR A 83 13.52 -1.92 -10.56
N TYR A 84 12.91 -1.03 -11.35
CA TYR A 84 11.76 -0.24 -10.92
C TYR A 84 10.58 -1.12 -10.48
N VAL A 85 10.23 -2.15 -11.28
CA VAL A 85 9.15 -3.09 -10.93
C VAL A 85 9.48 -3.89 -9.66
N VAL A 86 10.73 -4.36 -9.52
CA VAL A 86 11.16 -5.14 -8.36
C VAL A 86 11.15 -4.30 -7.07
N MET A 87 11.55 -3.04 -7.15
CA MET A 87 11.55 -2.11 -6.00
C MET A 87 10.13 -1.70 -5.57
N GLU A 88 9.17 -1.71 -6.49
CA GLU A 88 7.76 -1.45 -6.18
C GLU A 88 7.09 -2.61 -5.42
N ALA A 89 7.38 -3.85 -5.79
CA ALA A 89 6.79 -5.04 -5.17
C ALA A 89 6.82 -5.07 -3.63
N PRO A 90 7.95 -4.80 -2.92
CA PRO A 90 7.99 -4.81 -1.47
C PRO A 90 7.15 -3.70 -0.85
N ILE A 91 7.04 -2.54 -1.49
CA ILE A 91 6.24 -1.42 -0.97
C ILE A 91 4.75 -1.77 -1.05
N PHE A 92 4.28 -2.28 -2.19
CA PHE A 92 2.87 -2.71 -2.29
C PHE A 92 2.55 -3.89 -1.38
N THR A 93 3.50 -4.80 -1.19
CA THR A 93 3.36 -5.90 -0.24
C THR A 93 3.23 -5.38 1.19
N TRP A 94 4.11 -4.47 1.60
CA TRP A 94 4.07 -3.84 2.92
C TRP A 94 2.77 -3.06 3.13
N MET A 95 2.34 -2.31 2.12
CA MET A 95 1.07 -1.59 2.11
C MET A 95 -0.14 -2.51 2.30
N GLY A 96 -0.17 -3.64 1.58
CA GLY A 96 -1.19 -4.66 1.74
C GLY A 96 -1.18 -5.32 3.12
N GLN A 97 0.01 -5.56 3.67
CA GLN A 97 0.16 -6.07 5.04
C GLN A 97 -0.40 -5.09 6.07
N VAL A 98 -0.12 -3.79 5.94
CA VAL A 98 -0.66 -2.77 6.84
C VAL A 98 -2.19 -2.76 6.78
N GLU A 99 -2.79 -2.81 5.59
CA GLU A 99 -4.25 -2.87 5.42
C GLU A 99 -4.85 -4.13 6.06
N SER A 100 -4.26 -5.31 5.77
CA SER A 100 -4.72 -6.59 6.30
C SER A 100 -4.64 -6.64 7.83
N LEU A 101 -3.49 -6.24 8.40
CA LEU A 101 -3.29 -6.22 9.85
C LEU A 101 -4.24 -5.23 10.54
N SER A 102 -4.44 -4.05 9.95
CA SER A 102 -5.41 -3.07 10.46
C SER A 102 -6.84 -3.63 10.45
N THR A 103 -7.20 -4.36 9.39
CA THR A 103 -8.54 -4.95 9.24
C THR A 103 -8.75 -6.07 10.25
N GLU A 104 -7.79 -6.97 10.40
CA GLU A 104 -7.82 -8.06 11.39
C GLU A 104 -7.89 -7.51 12.82
N PHE A 105 -7.11 -6.48 13.12
CA PHE A 105 -7.11 -5.79 14.40
C PHE A 105 -8.49 -5.20 14.72
N LEU A 106 -9.08 -4.41 13.82
CA LEU A 106 -10.40 -3.83 14.03
C LEU A 106 -11.50 -4.88 14.11
N TYR A 107 -11.41 -5.96 13.34
CA TYR A 107 -12.36 -7.06 13.38
C TYR A 107 -12.33 -7.77 14.75
N SER A 108 -11.13 -8.13 15.22
CA SER A 108 -10.95 -8.77 16.53
C SER A 108 -11.47 -7.89 17.67
N TRP A 109 -11.24 -6.58 17.58
CA TRP A 109 -11.68 -5.62 18.59
C TRP A 109 -13.19 -5.39 18.58
N ARG A 110 -13.82 -5.36 17.40
CA ARG A 110 -15.28 -5.22 17.26
C ARG A 110 -16.03 -6.42 17.84
N HIS A 111 -15.49 -7.62 17.73
CA HIS A 111 -16.09 -8.83 18.33
C HIS A 111 -15.87 -8.94 19.83
N GLN A 112 -14.86 -8.26 20.38
CA GLN A 112 -14.58 -8.25 21.82
C GLN A 112 -15.28 -7.11 22.56
N ALA A 113 -15.72 -6.06 21.86
CA ALA A 113 -16.33 -4.87 22.44
C ALA A 113 -17.81 -5.07 22.81
N ASP A 114 -18.18 -4.71 24.04
CA ASP A 114 -19.58 -4.69 24.52
C ASP A 114 -20.47 -3.71 23.73
N LYS A 115 -21.80 -3.90 23.80
CA LYS A 115 -22.84 -3.13 23.08
C LYS A 115 -22.72 -1.59 23.20
N VAL A 116 -22.10 -1.08 24.26
CA VAL A 116 -21.92 0.38 24.48
C VAL A 116 -20.72 0.93 23.69
N TRP A 117 -19.69 0.12 23.49
CA TRP A 117 -18.48 0.47 22.75
C TRP A 117 -18.66 0.36 21.24
N THR A 118 -19.65 -0.40 20.77
CA THR A 118 -19.89 -0.63 19.35
C THR A 118 -20.04 0.65 18.54
N ARG A 119 -20.60 1.75 19.06
CA ARG A 119 -20.79 2.99 18.27
C ARG A 119 -19.49 3.73 17.95
N GLU A 120 -18.63 3.97 18.94
CA GLU A 120 -17.35 4.65 18.71
C GLU A 120 -16.42 3.79 17.86
N PHE A 121 -16.36 2.48 18.13
CA PHE A 121 -15.55 1.54 17.37
C PHE A 121 -16.10 1.24 15.95
N GLN A 122 -17.40 1.42 15.72
CA GLN A 122 -17.98 1.41 14.37
C GLN A 122 -17.50 2.59 13.53
N SER A 123 -17.19 3.74 14.17
CA SER A 123 -16.66 4.91 13.47
C SER A 123 -15.19 4.76 13.06
N LEU A 124 -14.45 3.83 13.67
CA LEU A 124 -13.09 3.49 13.22
C LEU A 124 -13.14 2.81 11.86
N ARG A 125 -12.41 3.42 10.92
CA ARG A 125 -12.11 2.83 9.63
C ARG A 125 -10.75 2.13 9.71
N HIS A 126 -10.61 1.04 8.96
CA HIS A 126 -9.31 0.44 8.74
C HIS A 126 -8.39 1.45 8.05
N MET A 127 -7.10 1.35 8.34
CA MET A 127 -6.07 2.12 7.65
C MET A 127 -6.06 1.70 6.19
N GLN A 128 -6.69 2.53 5.37
CA GLN A 128 -6.71 2.37 3.92
C GLN A 128 -5.68 3.31 3.32
N ILE A 129 -4.81 2.77 2.48
CA ILE A 129 -3.94 3.61 1.65
C ILE A 129 -4.74 4.00 0.42
N ARG A 130 -5.15 5.26 0.40
CA ARG A 130 -5.86 5.85 -0.73
C ARG A 130 -4.87 6.54 -1.65
N VAL A 131 -5.04 6.33 -2.95
CA VAL A 131 -4.44 7.24 -3.93
C VAL A 131 -5.54 8.02 -4.63
N GLY A 132 -5.55 9.32 -4.38
CA GLY A 132 -6.63 10.21 -4.78
C GLY A 132 -7.91 10.01 -3.95
N SER A 133 -9.03 10.49 -4.48
CA SER A 133 -10.35 10.40 -3.84
C SER A 133 -11.11 9.10 -4.13
N ILE A 134 -10.64 8.29 -5.08
CA ILE A 134 -11.46 7.26 -5.74
C ILE A 134 -10.98 5.82 -5.49
N TYR A 135 -9.67 5.58 -5.31
CA TYR A 135 -9.12 4.23 -5.27
C TYR A 135 -8.55 3.85 -3.90
N CYS A 136 -9.13 2.82 -3.28
CA CYS A 136 -8.45 2.01 -2.27
C CYS A 136 -7.47 1.10 -3.02
N ILE A 137 -6.17 1.22 -2.75
CA ILE A 137 -5.21 0.34 -3.42
C ILE A 137 -5.30 -1.03 -2.78
N GLN A 138 -6.02 -1.95 -3.42
CA GLN A 138 -5.76 -3.37 -3.18
C GLN A 138 -4.36 -3.69 -3.71
N SER A 139 -3.65 -4.60 -3.06
CA SER A 139 -2.24 -4.91 -3.33
C SER A 139 -1.92 -5.23 -4.80
N PHE A 140 -2.92 -5.63 -5.59
CA PHE A 140 -2.78 -5.96 -7.01
C PHE A 140 -3.22 -4.86 -7.98
N THR A 141 -4.05 -3.89 -7.56
CA THR A 141 -4.59 -2.86 -8.48
C THR A 141 -3.49 -2.04 -9.12
N TYR A 142 -2.43 -1.72 -8.37
CA TYR A 142 -1.32 -0.96 -8.92
C TYR A 142 -0.50 -1.75 -9.95
N LEU A 143 -0.24 -3.02 -9.68
CA LEU A 143 0.52 -3.89 -10.59
C LEU A 143 -0.23 -4.08 -11.91
N ILE A 144 -1.56 -4.16 -11.85
CA ILE A 144 -2.44 -4.15 -13.03
C ILE A 144 -2.34 -2.82 -13.79
N VAL A 145 -2.38 -1.68 -13.09
CA VAL A 145 -2.24 -0.36 -13.72
C VAL A 145 -0.87 -0.19 -14.37
N LEU A 146 0.20 -0.61 -13.69
CA LEU A 146 1.55 -0.58 -14.25
C LEU A 146 1.63 -1.43 -15.52
N LEU A 147 1.15 -2.68 -15.47
CA LEU A 147 1.12 -3.56 -16.64
C LEU A 147 0.31 -2.95 -17.79
N ALA A 148 -0.84 -2.33 -17.50
CA ALA A 148 -1.65 -1.65 -18.49
C ALA A 148 -0.93 -0.45 -19.13
N VAL A 149 -0.24 0.37 -18.32
CA VAL A 149 0.55 1.51 -18.79
C VAL A 149 1.75 1.04 -19.61
N SER A 150 2.46 0.01 -19.16
CA SER A 150 3.59 -0.58 -19.89
C SER A 150 3.14 -1.16 -21.23
N ASN A 151 2.04 -1.93 -21.25
CA ASN A 151 1.47 -2.46 -22.49
C ASN A 151 1.02 -1.36 -23.45
N LEU A 152 0.36 -0.32 -22.94
CA LEU A 152 -0.06 0.82 -23.75
C LEU A 152 1.14 1.58 -24.31
N THR A 153 2.20 1.75 -23.50
CA THR A 153 3.45 2.39 -23.91
C THR A 153 4.15 1.59 -25.00
N ILE A 154 4.32 0.27 -24.81
CA ILE A 154 4.90 -0.63 -25.81
C ILE A 154 4.09 -0.58 -27.11
N ASN A 155 2.77 -0.73 -27.04
CA ASN A 155 1.91 -0.68 -28.22
C ASN A 155 2.00 0.66 -28.94
N SER A 156 2.02 1.78 -28.20
CA SER A 156 2.14 3.12 -28.80
C SER A 156 3.50 3.34 -29.48
N LEU A 157 4.56 2.68 -28.99
CA LEU A 157 5.90 2.80 -29.55
C LEU A 157 6.14 1.86 -30.73
N LEU A 158 5.40 0.76 -30.85
CA LEU A 158 5.51 -0.20 -31.95
C LEU A 158 4.65 0.15 -33.18
N ILE A 159 3.61 0.97 -33.00
CA ILE A 159 2.72 1.43 -34.08
C ILE A 159 3.36 2.58 -34.89
N VAL A 160 4.44 3.19 -34.38
CA VAL A 160 5.23 4.27 -35.03
C VAL A 160 6.49 3.69 -35.66
#